data_AF-A0A6P1ZE99-F1
#
_entry.id   AF-A0A6P1ZE99-F1
#
_cell.length_a   1.000
_cell.length_b   1.000
_cell.length_c   1.000
_cell.angle_alpha   90.00
_cell.angle_beta   90.00
_cell.angle_gamma   90.00
#
_symmetry.space_group_name_H-M   'P 1'
#
loop_
_entity.id
_entity.type
_entity.pdbx_description
1 polymer ?
#
loop_
_entity_poly.entity_id
_entity_poly.type
_entity_poly.pdbx_seq_one_letter_code
_entity_poly.pdbx_strand_id
1 'polypeptide(L)'
;MGKERDGSPPISFSVLWIPLEKPVVFISASRDMAVELDTCRRVVEDIARDLRGSDGIEPYAWKYADHVWTGEKTWQEQIPRPSDPLVRAIICLFGERIGEPLPESFKVPEDLILPDWVAHPWPNNGLEDKIPLTGTLFEFFDSLPKTTAVTGALSKRLRVYIKSDPTTFTQRGLSAEDRRYGFDHFRDRLIERREFKRGPQNEYNEQIDWLDFFCEKQFRSQKTPYELFGAESHEESLEQLRIFLRRDLGRILGITPRRIRRDPKGLLAYQPEDWDILFGRDNDIEDILDSLYRCSQRPDGLPILLLTGLSGQGKSSVLRAGLVGRIRYGNRYSSYDNFRPVLVDASQFGEHDPLIFLATAILEQAGLAEVEKQPALDCIDAGERPAELVRRVRSGLSEGKKLLLAIDQAETLALSLEGNQSANNEHFAQAIIELAQNGLAWTVLTAPHEMENTTASLFRVGNAPGTLRHWLDDPDHKALERIAREAFAQAWVTVDKTLIEDIAGQADDWRHHQASPGAVLPLLSLLLADLVQAERKRQQDLRLQPQSDADTPLAPPSCQTSSTAWGKKRGQIWKNANPLPGDLTPNFPA
;
A
#
# COMPACT_ATOMS: atom_id res chain seq x y z
N MET A 1 65.78 48.04 7.43
CA MET A 1 64.94 47.43 8.49
C MET A 1 63.59 47.11 7.89
N GLY A 2 63.48 45.91 7.29
CA GLY A 2 62.22 45.40 6.76
C GLY A 2 61.40 44.78 7.88
N LYS A 3 60.10 45.12 7.95
CA LYS A 3 59.15 44.40 8.79
C LYS A 3 58.49 43.32 7.94
N GLU A 4 58.65 42.09 8.40
CA GLU A 4 58.02 40.87 7.90
C GLU A 4 56.50 41.06 7.82
N ARG A 5 55.92 40.71 6.66
CA ARG A 5 54.48 40.53 6.51
C ARG A 5 54.16 39.13 7.03
N ASP A 6 53.43 39.09 8.12
CA ASP A 6 52.86 37.90 8.71
C ASP A 6 51.95 37.21 7.68
N GLY A 7 52.40 36.05 7.20
CA GLY A 7 51.69 35.21 6.25
C GLY A 7 50.66 34.36 6.99
N SER A 8 49.57 34.99 7.43
CA SER A 8 48.36 34.24 7.76
C SER A 8 47.71 33.79 6.44
N PRO A 9 47.48 32.48 6.21
CA PRO A 9 46.70 32.05 5.06
C PRO A 9 45.29 32.64 5.16
N PRO A 10 44.62 32.96 4.03
CA PRO A 10 43.23 33.38 4.08
C PRO A 10 42.44 32.26 4.75
N ILE A 11 41.79 32.59 5.86
CA ILE A 11 40.82 31.71 6.51
C ILE A 11 39.71 31.51 5.50
N SER A 12 39.74 30.35 4.83
CA SER A 12 38.63 29.84 4.05
C SER A 12 37.46 29.68 5.02
N PHE A 13 36.49 30.60 4.95
CA PHE A 13 35.20 30.40 5.59
C PHE A 13 34.44 29.36 4.76
N SER A 14 34.82 28.08 4.90
CA SER A 14 33.99 26.98 4.44
C SER A 14 32.63 27.10 5.11
N VAL A 15 31.57 27.26 4.32
CA VAL A 15 30.19 27.25 4.81
C VAL A 15 29.99 25.95 5.59
N LEU A 16 29.93 26.04 6.92
CA LEU A 16 29.62 24.91 7.78
C LEU A 16 28.13 24.62 7.66
N TRP A 17 27.80 23.60 6.86
CA TRP A 17 26.49 22.99 6.73
C TRP A 17 26.13 22.22 8.01
N ILE A 18 24.84 22.04 8.29
CA ILE A 18 24.40 21.30 9.47
C ILE A 18 24.70 19.81 9.24
N PRO A 19 25.54 19.16 10.08
CA PRO A 19 25.81 17.73 9.96
C PRO A 19 24.61 16.91 10.42
N LEU A 20 24.38 15.77 9.78
CA LEU A 20 23.43 14.78 10.25
C LEU A 20 24.02 13.99 11.43
N GLU A 21 23.19 13.65 12.41
CA GLU A 21 23.60 12.80 13.55
C GLU A 21 23.26 11.32 13.32
N LYS A 22 22.32 11.03 12.41
CA LYS A 22 21.82 9.68 12.11
C LYS A 22 21.63 9.48 10.61
N PRO A 23 21.57 8.22 10.14
CA PRO A 23 21.21 7.94 8.75
C PRO A 23 19.79 8.41 8.41
N VAL A 24 19.62 9.04 7.25
CA VAL A 24 18.30 9.56 6.81
C VAL A 24 17.92 9.16 5.39
N VAL A 25 16.62 9.18 5.12
CA VAL A 25 16.09 9.34 3.75
C VAL A 25 15.75 10.82 3.55
N PHE A 26 16.47 11.49 2.66
CA PHE A 26 16.25 12.90 2.34
C PHE A 26 15.09 13.01 1.35
N ILE A 27 14.09 13.83 1.65
CA ILE A 27 12.91 14.05 0.81
C ILE A 27 12.85 15.52 0.41
N SER A 28 13.10 15.76 -0.87
CA SER A 28 12.97 17.03 -1.56
C SER A 28 11.61 17.09 -2.27
N ALA A 29 10.83 18.14 -2.03
CA ALA A 29 9.54 18.32 -2.67
C ALA A 29 9.22 19.80 -2.85
N SER A 30 8.59 20.12 -3.98
CA SER A 30 7.97 21.42 -4.19
C SER A 30 6.76 21.63 -3.26
N ARG A 31 6.40 22.90 -2.99
CA ARG A 31 5.40 23.27 -1.97
C ARG A 31 3.99 22.73 -2.23
N ASP A 32 3.62 22.59 -3.49
CA ASP A 32 2.37 22.00 -3.96
C ASP A 32 2.23 20.51 -3.61
N MET A 33 3.35 19.81 -3.44
CA MET A 33 3.44 18.38 -3.14
C MET A 33 3.40 18.06 -1.63
N ALA A 34 2.77 18.92 -0.84
CA ALA A 34 2.77 18.80 0.63
C ALA A 34 2.13 17.49 1.15
N VAL A 35 1.12 16.96 0.44
CA VAL A 35 0.42 15.72 0.82
C VAL A 35 1.24 14.49 0.42
N GLU A 36 1.85 14.55 -0.76
CA GLU A 36 2.79 13.55 -1.26
C GLU A 36 4.05 13.48 -0.39
N LEU A 37 4.52 14.63 0.12
CA LEU A 37 5.63 14.70 1.08
C LEU A 37 5.29 13.95 2.38
N ASP A 38 4.08 14.13 2.93
CA ASP A 38 3.64 13.39 4.11
C ASP A 38 3.49 11.89 3.83
N THR A 39 3.06 11.54 2.61
CA THR A 39 3.03 10.14 2.16
C THR A 39 4.43 9.54 2.12
N CYS A 40 5.42 10.26 1.60
CA CYS A 40 6.82 9.84 1.60
C CYS A 40 7.34 9.62 3.02
N ARG A 41 7.09 10.59 3.92
CA ARG A 41 7.47 10.51 5.33
C ARG A 41 6.92 9.25 5.99
N ARG A 42 5.62 9.00 5.86
CA ARG A 42 4.96 7.80 6.44
C ARG A 42 5.53 6.51 5.89
N VAL A 43 5.81 6.44 4.59
CA VAL A 43 6.42 5.25 3.98
C VAL A 43 7.83 5.01 4.52
N VAL A 44 8.63 6.06 4.69
CA VAL A 44 9.97 5.95 5.30
C VAL A 44 9.85 5.49 6.76
N GLU A 45 8.92 6.03 7.54
CA GLU A 45 8.68 5.63 8.93
C GLU A 45 8.19 4.18 9.07
N ASP A 46 7.33 3.71 8.17
CA ASP A 46 6.91 2.30 8.09
C ASP A 46 8.13 1.41 7.82
N ILE A 47 8.92 1.79 6.81
CA ILE A 47 10.13 1.07 6.40
C ILE A 47 11.18 1.03 7.52
N ALA A 48 11.35 2.15 8.23
CA ALA A 48 12.25 2.24 9.37
C ALA A 48 11.84 1.32 10.52
N ARG A 49 10.52 1.15 10.76
CA ARG A 49 9.99 0.20 11.74
C ARG A 49 10.27 -1.26 11.36
N ASP A 50 10.28 -1.58 10.06
CA ASP A 50 10.58 -2.92 9.56
C ASP A 50 12.08 -3.27 9.69
N LEU A 51 12.95 -2.27 9.63
CA LEU A 51 14.40 -2.38 9.85
C LEU A 51 14.72 -2.49 11.35
N ARG A 52 14.56 -3.67 11.96
CA ARG A 52 14.95 -3.93 13.38
C ARG A 52 16.47 -3.90 13.61
N GLY A 53 17.12 -2.74 13.49
CA GLY A 53 18.54 -2.51 13.76
C GLY A 53 18.79 -1.18 14.49
N SER A 54 19.90 -1.10 15.23
CA SER A 54 20.26 -0.03 16.19
C SER A 54 20.60 1.35 15.60
N ASP A 55 20.69 1.48 14.27
CA ASP A 55 21.14 2.71 13.60
C ASP A 55 19.99 3.47 12.90
N GLY A 56 18.76 3.31 13.41
CA GLY A 56 17.48 3.85 12.93
C GLY A 56 17.52 4.89 11.81
N ILE A 57 16.95 4.55 10.65
CA ILE A 57 16.78 5.48 9.52
C ILE A 57 15.58 6.37 9.76
N GLU A 58 15.73 7.68 9.59
CA GLU A 58 14.64 8.65 9.77
C GLU A 58 14.33 9.40 8.44
N PRO A 59 13.09 9.82 8.20
CA PRO A 59 12.81 10.76 7.11
C PRO A 59 13.36 12.14 7.46
N TYR A 60 14.01 12.80 6.50
CA TYR A 60 14.38 14.20 6.61
C TYR A 60 13.69 15.01 5.50
N ALA A 61 12.98 16.06 5.88
CA ALA A 61 12.50 17.10 4.97
C ALA A 61 12.50 18.44 5.71
N TRP A 62 12.94 19.51 5.04
CA TRP A 62 13.11 20.83 5.66
C TRP A 62 11.85 21.36 6.34
N LYS A 63 10.66 21.01 5.81
CA LYS A 63 9.35 21.40 6.36
C LYS A 63 9.10 20.88 7.78
N TYR A 64 9.77 19.80 8.18
CA TYR A 64 9.61 19.14 9.48
C TYR A 64 10.88 19.21 10.33
N ALA A 65 11.87 20.00 9.92
CA ALA A 65 13.10 20.15 10.68
C ALA A 65 12.87 21.08 11.90
N ASP A 66 13.11 20.55 13.10
CA ASP A 66 13.11 21.32 14.36
C ASP A 66 14.36 22.23 14.40
N HIS A 67 14.30 23.38 13.73
CA HIS A 67 15.41 24.34 13.69
C HIS A 67 15.00 25.74 14.14
N VAL A 68 15.84 26.33 14.99
CA VAL A 68 15.79 27.75 15.34
C VAL A 68 16.54 28.52 14.26
N TRP A 69 15.80 29.22 13.41
CA TRP A 69 16.37 29.99 12.31
C TRP A 69 17.22 31.15 12.83
N THR A 70 18.48 31.22 12.37
CA THR A 70 19.38 32.34 12.66
C THR A 70 19.35 33.35 11.51
N GLY A 71 19.30 34.64 11.81
CA GLY A 71 19.13 35.71 10.81
C GLY A 71 20.36 36.00 9.93
N GLU A 72 21.47 35.29 10.12
CA GLU A 72 22.75 35.56 9.44
C GLU A 72 22.99 34.66 8.20
N LYS A 73 22.19 33.60 8.01
CA LYS A 73 22.30 32.63 6.91
C LYS A 73 20.96 32.48 6.18
N THR A 74 20.98 32.08 4.91
CA THR A 74 19.74 31.73 4.20
C THR A 74 19.14 30.44 4.77
N TRP A 75 17.84 30.19 4.56
CA TRP A 75 17.19 28.97 5.06
C TRP A 75 17.79 27.69 4.45
N GLN A 76 18.25 27.77 3.19
CA GLN A 76 18.87 26.64 2.49
C GLN A 76 20.24 26.27 3.11
N GLU A 77 21.01 27.24 3.62
CA GLU A 77 22.29 27.00 4.31
C GLU A 77 22.11 26.43 5.73
N GLN A 78 20.86 26.35 6.20
CA GLN A 78 20.47 25.87 7.52
C GLN A 78 19.80 24.48 7.45
N ILE A 79 19.97 23.75 6.35
CA ILE A 79 19.59 22.34 6.27
C ILE A 79 20.79 21.47 5.85
N PRO A 80 20.84 20.19 6.20
CA PRO A 80 21.87 19.26 5.71
C PRO A 80 21.85 19.13 4.20
N ARG A 81 23.01 18.84 3.61
CA ARG A 81 23.14 18.60 2.17
C ARG A 81 22.63 17.22 1.78
N PRO A 82 21.89 17.07 0.67
CA PRO A 82 21.56 15.74 0.12
C PRO A 82 22.80 14.88 -0.20
N SER A 83 23.94 15.52 -0.50
CA SER A 83 25.22 14.83 -0.70
C SER A 83 25.91 14.33 0.59
N ASP A 84 25.33 14.57 1.77
CA ASP A 84 25.89 14.11 3.04
C ASP A 84 25.99 12.56 3.08
N PRO A 85 27.12 11.96 3.54
CA PRO A 85 27.30 10.52 3.61
C PRO A 85 26.24 9.74 4.41
N LEU A 86 25.58 10.38 5.39
CA LEU A 86 24.52 9.79 6.19
C LEU A 86 23.17 9.75 5.46
N VAL A 87 23.05 10.41 4.31
CA VAL A 87 21.89 10.27 3.43
C VAL A 87 21.95 8.94 2.69
N ARG A 88 21.07 8.01 3.07
CA ARG A 88 21.00 6.64 2.54
C ARG A 88 20.18 6.55 1.26
N ALA A 89 19.16 7.38 1.13
CA ALA A 89 18.31 7.49 -0.05
C ALA A 89 17.82 8.93 -0.22
N ILE A 90 17.55 9.34 -1.45
CA ILE A 90 17.08 10.69 -1.81
C ILE A 90 15.83 10.54 -2.67
N ILE A 91 14.76 11.21 -2.28
CA ILE A 91 13.50 11.28 -3.02
C ILE A 91 13.32 12.74 -3.47
N CYS A 92 13.15 12.97 -4.77
CA CYS A 92 12.76 14.26 -5.32
C CYS A 92 11.36 14.16 -5.93
N LEU A 93 10.44 15.01 -5.48
CA LEU A 93 9.06 15.09 -5.97
C LEU A 93 8.83 16.39 -6.74
N PHE A 94 8.26 16.27 -7.93
CA PHE A 94 7.83 17.40 -8.74
C PHE A 94 6.34 17.26 -9.11
N GLY A 95 5.57 18.30 -8.88
CA GLY A 95 4.15 18.39 -9.22
C GLY A 95 3.90 19.43 -10.30
N GLU A 96 3.32 20.56 -9.93
CA GLU A 96 3.03 21.75 -10.75
C GLU A 96 4.04 22.89 -10.50
N ARG A 97 4.93 22.76 -9.52
CA ARG A 97 5.87 23.83 -9.13
C ARG A 97 7.29 23.29 -9.05
N ILE A 98 8.25 24.18 -9.31
CA ILE A 98 9.69 23.90 -9.17
C ILE A 98 10.34 24.63 -7.97
N GLY A 99 9.61 25.55 -7.35
CA GLY A 99 10.03 26.30 -6.17
C GLY A 99 10.33 27.77 -6.45
N GLU A 100 10.54 28.53 -5.38
CA GLU A 100 10.96 29.94 -5.46
C GLU A 100 12.49 30.02 -5.70
N PRO A 101 12.96 31.03 -6.45
CA PRO A 101 14.39 31.27 -6.64
C PRO A 101 15.11 31.43 -5.30
N LEU A 102 16.30 30.85 -5.17
CA LEU A 102 17.14 31.06 -3.99
C LEU A 102 17.57 32.54 -3.91
N PRO A 103 17.63 33.13 -2.70
CA PRO A 103 18.02 34.53 -2.52
C PRO A 103 19.43 34.80 -3.09
N GLU A 104 19.67 35.99 -3.64
CA GLU A 104 21.00 36.34 -4.20
C GLU A 104 22.16 36.14 -3.21
N SER A 105 21.88 36.26 -1.91
CA SER A 105 22.83 36.04 -0.84
C SER A 105 23.24 34.57 -0.64
N PHE A 106 22.49 33.61 -1.19
CA PHE A 106 22.81 32.19 -1.12
C PHE A 106 24.11 31.89 -1.85
N LYS A 107 25.06 31.26 -1.16
CA LYS A 107 26.35 30.87 -1.75
C LYS A 107 26.28 29.44 -2.25
N VAL A 108 26.26 29.28 -3.56
CA VAL A 108 26.34 27.95 -4.21
C VAL A 108 27.66 27.28 -3.78
N PRO A 109 27.64 26.04 -3.27
CA PRO A 109 28.85 25.31 -2.92
C PRO A 109 29.81 25.19 -4.10
N GLU A 110 31.11 25.39 -3.86
CA GLU A 110 32.14 25.29 -4.91
C GLU A 110 32.20 23.91 -5.58
N ASP A 111 31.76 22.87 -4.87
CA ASP A 111 31.72 21.49 -5.34
C ASP A 111 30.40 21.10 -6.02
N LEU A 112 29.46 22.04 -6.17
CA LEU A 112 28.21 21.85 -6.92
C LEU A 112 28.37 22.38 -8.35
N ILE A 113 28.25 21.50 -9.33
CA ILE A 113 28.29 21.88 -10.75
C ILE A 113 26.84 22.06 -11.23
N LEU A 114 26.47 23.31 -11.52
CA LEU A 114 25.18 23.63 -12.11
C LEU A 114 25.25 23.55 -13.64
N PRO A 115 24.20 23.05 -14.31
CA PRO A 115 24.08 23.15 -15.76
C PRO A 115 24.06 24.62 -16.22
N ASP A 116 24.51 24.86 -17.45
CA ASP A 116 24.56 26.20 -18.06
C ASP A 116 23.19 26.88 -18.19
N TRP A 117 22.12 26.08 -18.27
CA TRP A 117 20.72 26.50 -18.33
C TRP A 117 20.06 26.76 -16.96
N VAL A 118 20.80 26.61 -15.85
CA VAL A 118 20.37 26.99 -14.49
C VAL A 118 21.16 28.22 -14.05
N ALA A 119 20.48 29.22 -13.51
CA ALA A 119 21.10 30.49 -13.12
C ALA A 119 20.93 30.80 -11.63
N HIS A 120 22.01 31.29 -11.03
CA HIS A 120 22.02 31.92 -9.71
C HIS A 120 23.12 33.01 -9.71
N PRO A 121 22.86 34.25 -9.25
CA PRO A 121 21.59 34.78 -8.70
C PRO A 121 20.47 34.96 -9.75
N TRP A 122 19.24 35.23 -9.29
CA TRP A 122 18.05 35.49 -10.11
C TRP A 122 17.30 36.74 -9.62
N PRO A 123 16.76 37.62 -10.50
CA PRO A 123 16.65 37.50 -11.95
C PRO A 123 17.96 37.76 -12.71
N ASN A 124 18.29 36.87 -13.65
CA ASN A 124 19.54 36.95 -14.42
C ASN A 124 19.39 37.80 -15.69
N ASN A 125 19.17 39.12 -15.53
CA ASN A 125 19.23 40.18 -16.56
C ASN A 125 18.74 39.82 -17.99
N GLY A 126 17.72 38.97 -18.15
CA GLY A 126 17.04 38.73 -19.44
C GLY A 126 17.63 37.65 -20.36
N LEU A 127 18.25 36.58 -19.84
CA LEU A 127 18.58 35.41 -20.67
C LEU A 127 17.32 34.54 -20.90
N GLU A 128 16.85 34.47 -22.15
CA GLU A 128 15.58 33.80 -22.56
C GLU A 128 15.59 32.26 -22.40
N ASP A 129 16.76 31.63 -22.17
CA ASP A 129 16.93 30.17 -22.17
C ASP A 129 17.38 29.59 -20.80
N LYS A 130 17.05 30.24 -19.68
CA LYS A 130 17.48 29.80 -18.35
C LYS A 130 16.34 29.79 -17.34
N ILE A 131 16.48 28.92 -16.33
CA ILE A 131 15.60 28.87 -15.17
C ILE A 131 16.38 29.24 -13.88
N PRO A 132 15.70 29.77 -12.85
CA PRO A 132 16.35 30.06 -11.56
C PRO A 132 16.79 28.78 -10.84
N LEU A 133 17.88 28.86 -10.08
CA LEU A 133 18.18 27.88 -9.06
C LEU A 133 17.18 28.04 -7.90
N THR A 134 16.32 27.04 -7.72
CA THR A 134 15.40 26.93 -6.58
C THR A 134 15.96 25.98 -5.54
N GLY A 135 15.36 25.94 -4.33
CA GLY A 135 15.75 24.98 -3.30
C GLY A 135 15.61 23.52 -3.76
N THR A 136 14.48 23.17 -4.39
CA THR A 136 14.25 21.82 -4.94
C THR A 136 15.25 21.46 -6.04
N LEU A 137 15.62 22.41 -6.90
CA LEU A 137 16.66 22.20 -7.92
C LEU A 137 18.05 22.05 -7.31
N PHE A 138 18.39 22.88 -6.33
CA PHE A 138 19.64 22.74 -5.58
C PHE A 138 19.74 21.34 -4.96
N GLU A 139 18.69 20.89 -4.27
CA GLU A 139 18.65 19.57 -3.64
C GLU A 139 18.79 18.44 -4.66
N PHE A 140 18.14 18.57 -5.83
CA PHE A 140 18.30 17.65 -6.94
C PHE A 140 19.73 17.62 -7.49
N PHE A 141 20.33 18.77 -7.83
CA PHE A 141 21.68 18.80 -8.40
C PHE A 141 22.74 18.34 -7.40
N ASP A 142 22.56 18.65 -6.12
CA ASP A 142 23.47 18.20 -5.06
C ASP A 142 23.45 16.67 -4.88
N SER A 143 22.32 16.03 -5.21
CA SER A 143 22.17 14.58 -5.17
C SER A 143 22.83 13.83 -6.34
N LEU A 144 23.22 14.54 -7.40
CA LEU A 144 23.79 13.90 -8.59
C LEU A 144 25.23 13.40 -8.35
N PRO A 145 25.62 12.27 -8.98
CA PRO A 145 26.98 11.76 -8.83
C PRO A 145 28.04 12.75 -9.35
N LYS A 146 29.02 13.12 -8.51
CA LYS A 146 30.08 14.08 -8.85
C LYS A 146 31.17 13.55 -9.81
N THR A 147 31.20 12.24 -10.09
CA THR A 147 32.17 11.61 -11.02
C THR A 147 31.52 10.54 -11.89
N THR A 148 31.82 10.56 -13.20
CA THR A 148 31.39 9.57 -14.20
C THR A 148 31.96 8.16 -13.98
N ALA A 149 32.91 7.96 -13.06
CA ALA A 149 33.54 6.67 -12.77
C ALA A 149 32.85 5.84 -11.67
N VAL A 150 31.94 6.43 -10.88
CA VAL A 150 31.17 5.72 -9.83
C VAL A 150 29.72 5.58 -10.28
N THR A 151 29.52 5.03 -11.47
CA THR A 151 28.20 4.86 -12.11
C THR A 151 27.30 3.83 -11.42
N GLY A 152 27.78 3.12 -10.40
CA GLY A 152 27.06 2.00 -9.79
C GLY A 152 26.36 2.26 -8.45
N ALA A 153 26.79 3.23 -7.64
CA ALA A 153 26.38 3.29 -6.22
C ALA A 153 25.53 4.53 -5.85
N LEU A 154 25.85 5.73 -6.37
CA LEU A 154 25.09 6.96 -6.11
C LEU A 154 23.88 7.11 -7.05
N SER A 155 23.99 6.66 -8.30
CA SER A 155 22.85 6.53 -9.24
C SER A 155 21.74 5.62 -8.70
N LYS A 156 22.07 4.76 -7.73
CA LYS A 156 21.09 3.88 -7.07
C LYS A 156 20.29 4.58 -5.98
N ARG A 157 20.82 5.63 -5.32
CA ARG A 157 20.21 6.25 -4.13
C ARG A 157 19.16 7.32 -4.43
N LEU A 158 19.26 7.98 -5.59
CA LEU A 158 18.32 9.01 -6.02
C LEU A 158 17.10 8.39 -6.72
N ARG A 159 15.91 8.80 -6.31
CA ARG A 159 14.65 8.54 -7.01
C ARG A 159 13.91 9.84 -7.25
N VAL A 160 13.52 10.04 -8.50
CA VAL A 160 12.77 11.21 -8.94
C VAL A 160 11.38 10.75 -9.33
N TYR A 161 10.37 11.35 -8.71
CA TYR A 161 8.96 11.12 -9.04
C TYR A 161 8.36 12.41 -9.58
N ILE A 162 7.76 12.34 -10.76
CA ILE A 162 7.10 13.47 -11.39
C ILE A 162 5.61 13.12 -11.48
N LYS A 163 4.78 13.96 -10.87
CA LYS A 163 3.33 13.80 -10.92
C LYS A 163 2.83 14.37 -12.23
N SER A 164 2.49 13.52 -13.19
CA SER A 164 2.07 13.93 -14.53
C SER A 164 1.45 12.77 -15.29
N ASP A 165 0.56 13.07 -16.23
CA ASP A 165 -0.04 12.10 -17.14
C ASP A 165 1.02 11.50 -18.08
N PRO A 166 1.24 10.17 -18.08
CA PRO A 166 2.21 9.51 -18.95
C PRO A 166 1.98 9.75 -20.45
N THR A 167 0.72 9.97 -20.86
CA THR A 167 0.34 10.16 -22.26
C THR A 167 0.78 11.51 -22.81
N THR A 168 0.79 12.54 -21.95
CA THR A 168 1.12 13.92 -22.34
C THR A 168 2.59 14.25 -22.03
N PHE A 169 3.19 13.68 -20.98
CA PHE A 169 4.53 14.03 -20.51
C PHE A 169 5.60 13.97 -21.62
N THR A 170 5.58 12.91 -22.44
CA THR A 170 6.57 12.72 -23.53
C THR A 170 6.12 13.23 -24.89
N GLN A 171 4.88 13.72 -25.02
CA GLN A 171 4.34 14.19 -26.29
C GLN A 171 5.05 15.47 -26.75
N ARG A 172 5.49 15.46 -28.01
CA ARG A 172 6.18 16.59 -28.63
C ARG A 172 5.19 17.70 -29.00
N GLY A 173 5.63 18.95 -28.85
CA GLY A 173 4.85 20.13 -29.26
C GLY A 173 3.71 20.54 -28.34
N LEU A 174 3.50 19.83 -27.21
CA LEU A 174 2.61 20.30 -26.15
C LEU A 174 3.22 21.47 -25.38
N SER A 175 2.36 22.43 -25.01
CA SER A 175 2.69 23.49 -24.06
C SER A 175 2.89 22.91 -22.65
N ALA A 176 3.51 23.68 -21.75
CA ALA A 176 3.70 23.27 -20.37
C ALA A 176 2.37 23.03 -19.62
N GLU A 177 1.34 23.83 -19.90
CA GLU A 177 -0.01 23.68 -19.32
C GLU A 177 -0.69 22.38 -19.80
N ASP A 178 -0.54 22.03 -21.09
CA ASP A 178 -1.18 20.83 -21.67
C ASP A 178 -0.52 19.51 -21.23
N ARG A 179 0.62 19.57 -20.52
CA ARG A 179 1.30 18.38 -19.98
C ARG A 179 0.67 17.86 -18.70
N ARG A 180 -0.33 18.55 -18.13
CA ARG A 180 -1.08 18.10 -16.97
C ARG A 180 -0.18 17.71 -15.80
N TYR A 181 0.81 18.55 -15.52
CA TYR A 181 1.60 18.47 -14.31
C TYR A 181 0.66 18.50 -13.09
N GLY A 182 0.93 17.65 -12.10
CA GLY A 182 0.13 17.50 -10.89
C GLY A 182 -1.32 17.04 -11.09
N PHE A 183 -1.77 16.78 -12.33
CA PHE A 183 -3.19 16.65 -12.70
C PHE A 183 -4.01 17.91 -12.34
N ASP A 184 -3.39 19.08 -12.43
CA ASP A 184 -4.00 20.39 -12.13
C ASP A 184 -4.52 20.53 -10.68
N HIS A 185 -4.22 19.58 -9.78
CA HIS A 185 -4.73 19.58 -8.41
C HIS A 185 -4.34 20.83 -7.60
N PHE A 186 -3.15 21.40 -7.82
CA PHE A 186 -2.73 22.61 -7.11
C PHE A 186 -3.37 23.85 -7.71
N ARG A 187 -3.45 23.96 -9.03
CA ARG A 187 -4.24 24.98 -9.73
C ARG A 187 -5.69 24.99 -9.26
N ASP A 188 -6.35 23.84 -9.24
CA ASP A 188 -7.75 23.71 -8.80
C ASP A 188 -7.92 24.20 -7.36
N ARG A 189 -6.99 23.84 -6.47
CA ARG A 189 -6.97 24.33 -5.09
C ARG A 189 -6.83 25.86 -5.00
N LEU A 190 -6.00 26.49 -5.84
CA LEU A 190 -5.88 27.95 -5.91
C LEU A 190 -7.18 28.61 -6.39
N ILE A 191 -7.86 27.99 -7.35
CA ILE A 191 -9.16 28.44 -7.87
C ILE A 191 -10.22 28.37 -6.77
N GLU A 192 -10.33 27.21 -6.10
CA GLU A 192 -11.28 26.98 -5.01
C GLU A 192 -11.10 27.99 -3.86
N ARG A 193 -9.85 28.31 -3.50
CA ARG A 193 -9.52 29.29 -2.45
C ARG A 193 -9.65 30.75 -2.89
N ARG A 194 -10.01 31.01 -4.15
CA ARG A 194 -10.07 32.35 -4.75
C ARG A 194 -8.73 33.10 -4.70
N GLU A 195 -7.64 32.34 -4.71
CA GLU A 195 -6.25 32.82 -4.71
C GLU A 195 -5.70 32.96 -6.14
N PHE A 196 -6.38 32.34 -7.11
CA PHE A 196 -6.01 32.38 -8.53
C PHE A 196 -6.42 33.69 -9.22
N LYS A 197 -5.69 34.77 -8.90
CA LYS A 197 -5.83 36.12 -9.49
C LYS A 197 -4.67 36.40 -10.45
N ARG A 198 -4.77 37.45 -11.26
CA ARG A 198 -3.81 37.78 -12.34
C ARG A 198 -2.32 37.76 -11.94
N GLY A 199 -1.96 38.23 -10.75
CA GLY A 199 -0.57 38.18 -10.26
C GLY A 199 -0.10 36.74 -9.98
N PRO A 200 -0.72 36.04 -9.02
CA PRO A 200 -0.45 34.63 -8.73
C PRO A 200 -0.58 33.69 -9.94
N GLN A 201 -1.47 34.00 -10.89
CA GLN A 201 -1.57 33.28 -12.17
C GLN A 201 -0.28 33.36 -12.99
N ASN A 202 0.27 34.57 -13.15
CA ASN A 202 1.49 34.75 -13.92
C ASN A 202 2.65 33.98 -13.28
N GLU A 203 2.76 34.04 -11.95
CA GLU A 203 3.77 33.29 -11.20
C GLU A 203 3.53 31.77 -11.29
N TYR A 204 2.27 31.33 -11.31
CA TYR A 204 1.92 29.92 -11.53
C TYR A 204 2.39 29.45 -12.91
N ASN A 205 2.02 30.18 -13.96
CA ASN A 205 2.39 29.87 -15.34
C ASN A 205 3.91 29.86 -15.52
N GLU A 206 4.60 30.86 -14.97
CA GLU A 206 6.07 30.94 -15.02
C GLU A 206 6.75 29.73 -14.36
N GLN A 207 6.26 29.27 -13.20
CA GLN A 207 6.82 28.07 -12.57
C GLN A 207 6.50 26.77 -13.32
N ILE A 208 5.34 26.69 -13.96
CA ILE A 208 5.03 25.55 -14.85
C ILE A 208 5.96 25.55 -16.06
N ASP A 209 6.24 26.70 -16.66
CA ASP A 209 7.19 26.81 -17.76
C ASP A 209 8.61 26.42 -17.33
N TRP A 210 9.04 26.85 -16.13
CA TRP A 210 10.33 26.43 -15.58
C TRP A 210 10.40 24.93 -15.31
N LEU A 211 9.32 24.35 -14.78
CA LEU A 211 9.22 22.91 -14.53
C LEU A 211 9.29 22.13 -15.85
N ASP A 212 8.57 22.57 -16.88
CA ASP A 212 8.59 21.90 -18.18
C ASP A 212 9.96 21.99 -18.83
N PHE A 213 10.61 23.16 -18.77
CA PHE A 213 11.95 23.36 -19.28
C PHE A 213 12.97 22.47 -18.55
N PHE A 214 12.88 22.37 -17.22
CA PHE A 214 13.67 21.44 -16.42
C PHE A 214 13.44 19.99 -16.87
N CYS A 215 12.17 19.59 -17.05
CA CYS A 215 11.84 18.24 -17.47
C CYS A 215 12.34 17.92 -18.88
N GLU A 216 12.26 18.89 -19.79
CA GLU A 216 12.82 18.78 -21.14
C GLU A 216 14.32 18.53 -21.08
N LYS A 217 15.08 19.42 -20.41
CA LYS A 217 16.55 19.34 -20.37
C LYS A 217 17.04 18.09 -19.63
N GLN A 218 16.47 17.77 -18.47
CA GLN A 218 17.02 16.76 -17.58
C GLN A 218 16.49 15.35 -17.83
N PHE A 219 15.19 15.20 -18.14
CA PHE A 219 14.57 13.88 -18.23
C PHE A 219 14.30 13.47 -19.68
N ARG A 220 13.68 14.34 -20.48
CA ARG A 220 13.30 14.01 -21.86
C ARG A 220 14.51 13.98 -22.80
N SER A 221 15.40 14.98 -22.69
CA SER A 221 16.61 15.08 -23.52
C SER A 221 17.78 14.23 -23.02
N GLN A 222 18.12 14.30 -21.73
CA GLN A 222 19.28 13.57 -21.16
C GLN A 222 18.99 12.13 -20.75
N LYS A 223 17.72 11.69 -20.76
CA LYS A 223 17.29 10.34 -20.35
C LYS A 223 17.73 9.95 -18.93
N THR A 224 17.79 10.91 -18.02
CA THR A 224 17.98 10.64 -16.58
C THR A 224 16.83 9.76 -16.08
N PRO A 225 17.07 8.78 -15.18
CA PRO A 225 15.98 7.96 -14.63
C PRO A 225 14.97 8.79 -13.84
N TYR A 226 13.67 8.57 -14.09
CA TYR A 226 12.53 9.14 -13.37
C TYR A 226 11.37 8.14 -13.39
N GLU A 227 10.40 8.32 -12.49
CA GLU A 227 9.14 7.59 -12.50
C GLU A 227 7.98 8.61 -12.60
N LEU A 228 7.03 8.36 -13.49
CA LEU A 228 5.78 9.12 -13.55
C LEU A 228 4.73 8.49 -12.65
N PHE A 229 3.98 9.31 -11.94
CA PHE A 229 2.84 8.86 -11.15
C PHE A 229 1.71 9.88 -11.17
N GLY A 230 0.56 9.49 -10.66
CA GLY A 230 -0.62 10.32 -10.54
C GLY A 230 -1.80 9.79 -11.34
N ALA A 231 -2.97 10.19 -10.89
CA ALA A 231 -4.27 9.85 -11.45
C ALA A 231 -5.20 11.06 -11.30
N GLU A 232 -6.36 11.00 -11.96
CA GLU A 232 -7.42 12.01 -11.82
C GLU A 232 -7.91 12.14 -10.37
N SER A 233 -7.92 11.02 -9.64
CA SER A 233 -8.21 11.03 -8.21
C SER A 233 -6.95 11.30 -7.40
N HIS A 234 -7.04 12.23 -6.46
CA HIS A 234 -5.98 12.50 -5.50
C HIS A 234 -5.60 11.26 -4.67
N GLU A 235 -6.58 10.45 -4.25
CA GLU A 235 -6.35 9.26 -3.44
C GLU A 235 -5.61 8.16 -4.21
N GLU A 236 -6.04 7.89 -5.45
CA GLU A 236 -5.38 6.94 -6.34
C GLU A 236 -3.94 7.37 -6.65
N SER A 237 -3.72 8.66 -6.86
CA SER A 237 -2.37 9.23 -7.03
C SER A 237 -1.47 8.98 -5.82
N LEU A 238 -1.99 9.06 -4.60
CA LEU A 238 -1.21 8.84 -3.38
C LEU A 238 -0.90 7.36 -3.18
N GLU A 239 -1.84 6.46 -3.50
CA GLU A 239 -1.59 5.01 -3.41
C GLU A 239 -0.54 4.56 -4.44
N GLN A 240 -0.62 5.07 -5.68
CA GLN A 240 0.41 4.79 -6.68
C GLN A 240 1.81 5.23 -6.20
N LEU A 241 1.91 6.44 -5.64
CA LEU A 241 3.15 6.94 -5.05
C LEU A 241 3.65 6.03 -3.92
N ARG A 242 2.76 5.61 -3.01
CA ARG A 242 3.08 4.69 -1.91
C ARG A 242 3.67 3.37 -2.40
N ILE A 243 3.08 2.78 -3.45
CA ILE A 243 3.55 1.53 -4.06
C ILE A 243 4.96 1.72 -4.62
N PHE A 244 5.20 2.80 -5.36
CA PHE A 244 6.51 3.07 -5.96
C PHE A 244 7.59 3.34 -4.92
N LEU A 245 7.29 4.13 -3.90
CA LEU A 245 8.21 4.41 -2.80
C LEU A 245 8.61 3.14 -2.05
N ARG A 246 7.65 2.28 -1.69
CA ARG A 246 7.93 1.02 -1.00
C ARG A 246 8.82 0.10 -1.84
N ARG A 247 8.54 0.00 -3.15
CA ARG A 247 9.35 -0.75 -4.11
C ARG A 247 10.78 -0.23 -4.17
N ASP A 248 10.95 1.08 -4.32
CA ASP A 248 12.24 1.68 -4.62
C ASP A 248 13.10 1.86 -3.37
N LEU A 249 12.54 2.36 -2.27
CA LEU A 249 13.24 2.44 -0.99
C LEU A 249 13.62 1.06 -0.47
N GLY A 250 12.76 0.05 -0.64
CA GLY A 250 13.09 -1.33 -0.29
C GLY A 250 14.36 -1.81 -1.01
N ARG A 251 14.45 -1.56 -2.33
CA ARG A 251 15.65 -1.88 -3.12
C ARG A 251 16.89 -1.08 -2.69
N ILE A 252 16.73 0.21 -2.40
CA ILE A 252 17.86 1.11 -2.06
C ILE A 252 18.44 0.78 -0.69
N LEU A 253 17.56 0.59 0.30
CA LEU A 253 17.93 0.34 1.69
C LEU A 253 18.30 -1.12 1.95
N GLY A 254 18.28 -1.97 0.91
CA GLY A 254 18.59 -3.39 1.04
C GLY A 254 17.52 -4.16 1.83
N ILE A 255 16.35 -3.56 2.02
CA ILE A 255 15.16 -4.23 2.53
C ILE A 255 14.60 -4.98 1.34
N THR A 256 15.18 -6.15 1.11
CA THR A 256 14.38 -7.17 0.47
C THR A 256 13.27 -7.42 1.49
N PRO A 257 11.98 -7.10 1.21
CA PRO A 257 10.93 -7.66 2.03
C PRO A 257 11.29 -9.13 2.10
N ARG A 258 11.42 -9.69 3.30
CA ARG A 258 11.70 -11.12 3.47
C ARG A 258 10.51 -11.81 2.78
N ARG A 259 10.62 -12.04 1.48
CA ARG A 259 9.65 -12.78 0.69
C ARG A 259 9.90 -14.18 1.17
N ILE A 260 9.22 -14.54 2.25
CA ILE A 260 9.10 -15.93 2.63
C ILE A 260 8.44 -16.54 1.42
N ARG A 261 9.11 -17.50 0.78
CA ARG A 261 8.51 -18.22 -0.32
C ARG A 261 7.20 -18.81 0.19
N ARG A 262 6.09 -18.39 -0.41
CA ARG A 262 4.75 -18.88 -0.06
C ARG A 262 4.19 -19.61 -1.27
N ASP A 263 3.76 -20.83 -1.05
CA ASP A 263 3.07 -21.60 -2.07
C ASP A 263 1.57 -21.24 -2.04
N PRO A 264 0.86 -21.31 -3.18
CA PRO A 264 -0.57 -21.10 -3.21
C PRO A 264 -1.28 -22.04 -2.24
N LYS A 265 -2.30 -21.52 -1.56
CA LYS A 265 -2.98 -22.22 -0.45
C LYS A 265 -3.82 -23.41 -0.90
N GLY A 266 -4.12 -23.54 -2.20
CA GLY A 266 -5.05 -24.55 -2.69
C GLY A 266 -6.43 -24.36 -2.03
N LEU A 267 -6.96 -25.41 -1.39
CA LEU A 267 -8.23 -25.35 -0.67
C LEU A 267 -8.10 -24.94 0.81
N LEU A 268 -6.88 -24.66 1.30
CA LEU A 268 -6.69 -24.20 2.67
C LEU A 268 -7.23 -22.78 2.84
N ALA A 269 -7.96 -22.55 3.93
CA ALA A 269 -8.46 -21.23 4.28
C ALA A 269 -7.31 -20.24 4.55
N TYR A 270 -7.49 -19.00 4.09
CA TYR A 270 -6.60 -17.88 4.41
C TYR A 270 -6.78 -17.47 5.87
N GLN A 271 -5.67 -17.32 6.59
CA GLN A 271 -5.62 -16.84 7.96
C GLN A 271 -4.99 -15.44 8.03
N PRO A 272 -5.08 -14.72 9.15
CA PRO A 272 -4.42 -13.41 9.30
C PRO A 272 -2.93 -13.41 8.94
N GLU A 273 -2.23 -14.51 9.15
CA GLU A 273 -0.80 -14.69 8.86
C GLU A 273 -0.50 -14.78 7.35
N ASP A 274 -1.53 -14.94 6.53
CA ASP A 274 -1.47 -15.03 5.05
C ASP A 274 -1.75 -13.67 4.38
N TRP A 275 -1.65 -12.56 5.14
CA TRP A 275 -1.95 -11.20 4.69
C TRP A 275 -1.17 -10.76 3.44
N ASP A 276 0.02 -11.33 3.23
CA ASP A 276 0.96 -11.00 2.16
C ASP A 276 0.70 -11.77 0.86
N ILE A 277 -0.24 -12.73 0.88
CA ILE A 277 -0.59 -13.58 -0.25
C ILE A 277 -2.07 -13.51 -0.67
N LEU A 278 -2.85 -12.60 -0.07
CA LEU A 278 -4.19 -12.28 -0.56
C LEU A 278 -4.11 -11.20 -1.65
N PHE A 279 -4.34 -11.60 -2.90
CA PHE A 279 -4.30 -10.74 -4.08
C PHE A 279 -5.69 -10.53 -4.68
N GLY A 280 -5.84 -9.51 -5.52
CA GLY A 280 -7.07 -9.30 -6.28
C GLY A 280 -8.21 -8.62 -5.52
N ARG A 281 -8.07 -8.45 -4.19
CA ARG A 281 -9.12 -7.95 -3.28
C ARG A 281 -8.83 -6.59 -2.64
N ASP A 282 -7.84 -5.86 -3.17
CA ASP A 282 -7.40 -4.59 -2.59
C ASP A 282 -8.53 -3.56 -2.58
N ASN A 283 -9.25 -3.40 -3.70
CA ASN A 283 -10.35 -2.45 -3.84
C ASN A 283 -11.51 -2.80 -2.90
N ASP A 284 -11.92 -4.08 -2.83
CA ASP A 284 -12.98 -4.53 -1.93
C ASP A 284 -12.66 -4.18 -0.46
N ILE A 285 -11.41 -4.40 -0.04
CA ILE A 285 -10.94 -4.09 1.32
C ILE A 285 -11.00 -2.58 1.58
N GLU A 286 -10.56 -1.76 0.62
CA GLU A 286 -10.60 -0.30 0.71
C GLU A 286 -12.03 0.22 0.76
N ASP A 287 -12.93 -0.27 -0.09
CA ASP A 287 -14.34 0.10 -0.12
C ASP A 287 -15.06 -0.23 1.21
N ILE A 288 -14.73 -1.37 1.83
CA ILE A 288 -15.23 -1.75 3.16
C ILE A 288 -14.78 -0.73 4.22
N LEU A 289 -13.47 -0.42 4.25
CA LEU A 289 -12.90 0.51 5.24
C LEU A 289 -13.41 1.93 5.04
N ASP A 290 -13.53 2.38 3.80
CA ASP A 290 -14.13 3.67 3.41
C ASP A 290 -15.57 3.80 3.88
N SER A 291 -16.37 2.76 3.67
CA SER A 291 -17.77 2.74 4.08
C SER A 291 -17.92 2.83 5.59
N LEU A 292 -17.09 2.08 6.33
CA LEU A 292 -17.02 2.15 7.79
C LEU A 292 -16.56 3.53 8.27
N TYR A 293 -15.52 4.08 7.64
CA TYR A 293 -14.99 5.40 7.97
C TYR A 293 -16.05 6.48 7.81
N ARG A 294 -16.67 6.60 6.62
CA ARG A 294 -17.73 7.58 6.34
C ARG A 294 -18.90 7.42 7.29
N CYS A 295 -19.24 6.19 7.69
CA CYS A 295 -20.27 5.94 8.70
C CYS A 295 -19.85 6.46 10.08
N SER A 296 -18.63 6.15 10.52
CA SER A 296 -18.10 6.54 11.83
C SER A 296 -17.98 8.05 12.03
N GLN A 297 -17.91 8.83 10.95
CA GLN A 297 -17.88 10.30 11.01
C GLN A 297 -19.26 10.94 11.26
N ARG A 298 -20.35 10.17 11.21
CA ARG A 298 -21.70 10.66 11.47
C ARG A 298 -22.00 10.62 12.98
N PRO A 299 -22.72 11.61 13.54
CA PRO A 299 -23.05 11.64 14.98
C PRO A 299 -23.75 10.37 15.49
N ASP A 300 -24.67 9.82 14.69
CA ASP A 300 -25.41 8.58 15.00
C ASP A 300 -24.90 7.37 14.18
N GLY A 301 -23.67 7.46 13.68
CA GLY A 301 -23.07 6.45 12.81
C GLY A 301 -22.71 5.17 13.56
N LEU A 302 -23.14 4.03 13.04
CA LEU A 302 -22.76 2.70 13.51
C LEU A 302 -21.82 2.07 12.48
N PRO A 303 -20.49 2.10 12.68
CA PRO A 303 -19.53 1.45 11.79
C PRO A 303 -19.56 -0.08 11.98
N ILE A 304 -20.69 -0.69 11.65
CA ILE A 304 -20.92 -2.13 11.62
C ILE A 304 -21.29 -2.47 10.17
N LEU A 305 -20.54 -3.36 9.54
CA LEU A 305 -20.72 -3.73 8.14
C LEU A 305 -20.90 -5.23 8.01
N LEU A 306 -21.91 -5.64 7.25
CA LEU A 306 -22.17 -7.02 6.89
C LEU A 306 -21.64 -7.26 5.46
N LEU A 307 -20.59 -8.06 5.38
CA LEU A 307 -19.97 -8.53 4.15
C LEU A 307 -20.70 -9.79 3.65
N THR A 308 -21.43 -9.64 2.55
CA THR A 308 -22.19 -10.73 1.93
C THR A 308 -21.68 -11.07 0.54
N GLY A 309 -22.17 -12.19 0.01
CA GLY A 309 -21.70 -12.78 -1.24
C GLY A 309 -22.03 -14.27 -1.30
N LEU A 310 -21.89 -14.85 -2.47
CA LEU A 310 -22.04 -16.28 -2.71
C LEU A 310 -20.94 -17.09 -2.01
N SER A 311 -21.18 -18.40 -1.89
CA SER A 311 -20.19 -19.31 -1.32
C SER A 311 -18.93 -19.33 -2.18
N GLY A 312 -17.76 -19.21 -1.53
CA GLY A 312 -16.47 -19.26 -2.22
C GLY A 312 -16.02 -17.99 -2.94
N GLN A 313 -16.73 -16.85 -2.81
CA GLN A 313 -16.25 -15.55 -3.29
C GLN A 313 -15.14 -14.92 -2.43
N GLY A 314 -14.76 -15.59 -1.33
CA GLY A 314 -13.62 -15.18 -0.51
C GLY A 314 -13.94 -14.22 0.64
N LYS A 315 -15.20 -14.15 1.11
CA LYS A 315 -15.62 -13.34 2.28
C LYS A 315 -14.70 -13.52 3.48
N SER A 316 -14.51 -14.77 3.93
CA SER A 316 -13.61 -15.09 5.04
C SER A 316 -12.15 -14.76 4.74
N SER A 317 -11.69 -14.90 3.48
CA SER A 317 -10.34 -14.51 3.10
C SER A 317 -10.13 -12.99 3.19
N VAL A 318 -11.08 -12.20 2.71
CA VAL A 318 -11.10 -10.73 2.81
C VAL A 318 -11.11 -10.31 4.28
N LEU A 319 -11.96 -10.92 5.10
CA LEU A 319 -12.04 -10.62 6.52
C LEU A 319 -10.73 -10.97 7.27
N ARG A 320 -10.25 -12.21 7.14
CA ARG A 320 -9.12 -12.75 7.91
C ARG A 320 -7.78 -12.22 7.42
N ALA A 321 -7.41 -12.50 6.17
CA ALA A 321 -6.10 -12.10 5.65
C ALA A 321 -6.09 -10.64 5.20
N GLY A 322 -7.19 -10.16 4.61
CA GLY A 322 -7.31 -8.81 4.08
C GLY A 322 -7.41 -7.73 5.16
N LEU A 323 -8.44 -7.78 5.99
CA LEU A 323 -8.68 -6.76 7.01
C LEU A 323 -7.81 -7.01 8.25
N VAL A 324 -8.03 -8.14 8.94
CA VAL A 324 -7.33 -8.44 10.20
C VAL A 324 -5.82 -8.57 9.96
N GLY A 325 -5.41 -9.39 8.99
CA GLY A 325 -4.02 -9.68 8.70
C GLY A 325 -3.21 -8.45 8.27
N ARG A 326 -3.72 -7.64 7.34
CA ARG A 326 -2.97 -6.45 6.85
C ARG A 326 -2.87 -5.34 7.89
N ILE A 327 -3.85 -5.21 8.79
CA ILE A 327 -3.78 -4.27 9.91
C ILE A 327 -2.81 -4.80 10.97
N ARG A 328 -2.92 -6.08 11.34
CA ARG A 328 -2.13 -6.70 12.41
C ARG A 328 -0.64 -6.81 12.05
N TYR A 329 -0.34 -7.27 10.85
CA TYR A 329 1.02 -7.64 10.44
C TYR A 329 1.57 -6.78 9.31
N GLY A 330 0.71 -6.33 8.41
CA GLY A 330 1.13 -5.53 7.24
C GLY A 330 1.29 -4.03 7.53
N ASN A 331 0.88 -3.56 8.72
CA ASN A 331 0.86 -2.15 9.12
C ASN A 331 0.27 -1.25 8.01
N ARG A 332 -0.79 -1.75 7.34
CA ARG A 332 -1.56 -1.01 6.33
C ARG A 332 -2.77 -0.35 6.97
N TYR A 333 -3.35 0.62 6.26
CA TYR A 333 -4.62 1.25 6.61
C TYR A 333 -4.63 2.08 7.90
N SER A 334 -3.45 2.46 8.40
CA SER A 334 -3.29 3.41 9.52
C SER A 334 -3.85 4.81 9.22
N SER A 335 -4.13 5.12 7.95
CA SER A 335 -4.83 6.34 7.53
C SER A 335 -6.29 6.40 7.97
N TYR A 336 -6.93 5.26 8.23
CA TYR A 336 -8.32 5.20 8.70
C TYR A 336 -8.41 5.39 10.20
N ASP A 337 -7.65 4.58 10.95
CA ASP A 337 -7.56 4.67 12.40
C ASP A 337 -6.41 3.80 12.95
N ASN A 338 -6.14 3.90 14.25
CA ASN A 338 -5.17 3.06 14.95
C ASN A 338 -5.86 1.82 15.55
N PHE A 339 -6.05 0.80 14.72
CA PHE A 339 -6.81 -0.39 15.09
C PHE A 339 -6.04 -1.43 15.90
N ARG A 340 -6.76 -2.10 16.80
CA ARG A 340 -6.41 -3.36 17.44
C ARG A 340 -7.36 -4.44 16.90
N PRO A 341 -6.91 -5.27 15.94
CA PRO A 341 -7.81 -6.19 15.27
C PRO A 341 -8.07 -7.45 16.10
N VAL A 342 -9.35 -7.79 16.25
CA VAL A 342 -9.85 -8.98 16.96
C VAL A 342 -10.63 -9.83 15.97
N LEU A 343 -10.24 -11.09 15.81
CA LEU A 343 -10.92 -12.05 14.96
C LEU A 343 -11.68 -13.06 15.82
N VAL A 344 -12.96 -13.23 15.51
CA VAL A 344 -13.85 -14.23 16.11
C VAL A 344 -14.47 -15.06 14.98
N ASP A 345 -14.54 -16.37 15.15
CA ASP A 345 -15.24 -17.27 14.25
C ASP A 345 -16.50 -17.75 14.97
N ALA A 346 -17.66 -17.26 14.54
CA ALA A 346 -18.91 -17.50 15.25
C ALA A 346 -19.36 -18.98 15.20
N SER A 347 -18.85 -19.78 14.27
CA SER A 347 -19.08 -21.22 14.28
C SER A 347 -18.46 -21.94 15.48
N GLN A 348 -17.48 -21.30 16.14
CA GLN A 348 -16.80 -21.84 17.31
C GLN A 348 -17.54 -21.57 18.62
N PHE A 349 -18.62 -20.79 18.60
CA PHE A 349 -19.41 -20.54 19.81
C PHE A 349 -19.96 -21.84 20.39
N GLY A 350 -20.51 -22.73 19.56
CA GLY A 350 -21.05 -24.01 20.04
C GLY A 350 -22.07 -23.81 21.16
N GLU A 351 -21.77 -24.33 22.36
CA GLU A 351 -22.57 -24.15 23.58
C GLU A 351 -22.11 -22.98 24.46
N HIS A 352 -21.01 -22.31 24.11
CA HIS A 352 -20.46 -21.19 24.87
C HIS A 352 -21.29 -19.91 24.67
N ASP A 353 -21.32 -19.05 25.70
CA ASP A 353 -21.92 -17.72 25.62
C ASP A 353 -21.10 -16.85 24.63
N PRO A 354 -21.68 -16.39 23.50
CA PRO A 354 -20.97 -15.62 22.49
C PRO A 354 -20.35 -14.33 23.02
N LEU A 355 -21.00 -13.67 23.99
CA LEU A 355 -20.49 -12.43 24.58
C LEU A 355 -19.25 -12.70 25.43
N ILE A 356 -19.24 -13.80 26.18
CA ILE A 356 -18.06 -14.22 26.96
C ILE A 356 -16.91 -14.57 26.00
N PHE A 357 -17.21 -15.29 24.91
CA PHE A 357 -16.20 -15.62 23.89
C PHE A 357 -15.59 -14.36 23.27
N LEU A 358 -16.42 -13.38 22.90
CA LEU A 358 -15.98 -12.10 22.37
C LEU A 358 -15.10 -11.35 23.37
N ALA A 359 -15.51 -11.30 24.64
CA ALA A 359 -14.76 -10.62 25.68
C ALA A 359 -13.35 -11.21 25.85
N THR A 360 -13.25 -12.54 25.91
CA THR A 360 -11.96 -13.26 25.96
C THR A 360 -11.11 -12.95 24.73
N ALA A 361 -11.69 -13.03 23.53
CA ALA A 361 -10.97 -12.72 22.29
C ALA A 361 -10.45 -11.27 22.24
N ILE A 362 -11.23 -10.31 22.74
CA ILE A 362 -10.80 -8.91 22.82
C ILE A 362 -9.61 -8.77 23.78
N LEU A 363 -9.69 -9.34 24.99
CA LEU A 363 -8.60 -9.25 25.97
C LEU A 363 -7.28 -9.81 25.40
N GLU A 364 -7.34 -11.02 24.84
CA GLU A 364 -6.19 -11.72 24.29
C GLU A 364 -5.61 -11.05 23.05
N GLN A 365 -6.45 -10.76 22.04
CA GLN A 365 -5.98 -10.31 20.73
C GLN A 365 -5.76 -8.81 20.65
N ALA A 366 -6.54 -7.99 21.36
CA ALA A 366 -6.30 -6.55 21.43
C ALA A 366 -5.20 -6.20 22.44
N GLY A 367 -4.74 -7.16 23.24
CA GLY A 367 -3.67 -6.99 24.23
C GLY A 367 -4.05 -5.93 25.27
N LEU A 368 -5.27 -6.02 25.78
CA LEU A 368 -5.73 -5.19 26.89
C LEU A 368 -5.17 -5.77 28.18
N ALA A 369 -4.60 -4.94 29.04
CA ALA A 369 -4.09 -5.41 30.33
C ALA A 369 -5.27 -5.91 31.19
N GLU A 370 -5.15 -7.12 31.73
CA GLU A 370 -6.10 -7.59 32.75
C GLU A 370 -6.01 -6.68 33.96
N VAL A 371 -7.16 -6.13 34.37
CA VAL A 371 -7.26 -5.41 35.64
C VAL A 371 -7.46 -6.48 36.71
N GLU A 372 -6.39 -6.84 37.43
CA GLU A 372 -6.33 -7.91 38.47
C GLU A 372 -7.47 -7.90 39.52
N LYS A 373 -8.25 -6.84 39.60
CA LYS A 373 -9.33 -6.64 40.59
C LYS A 373 -10.75 -6.70 40.03
N GLN A 374 -10.96 -7.03 38.76
CA GLN A 374 -12.30 -7.13 38.18
C GLN A 374 -12.80 -8.58 38.18
N PRO A 375 -14.08 -8.82 38.54
CA PRO A 375 -14.66 -10.17 38.42
C PRO A 375 -14.69 -10.61 36.96
N ALA A 376 -14.64 -11.92 36.70
CA ALA A 376 -14.83 -12.45 35.36
C ALA A 376 -16.23 -12.06 34.82
N LEU A 377 -16.36 -11.88 33.50
CA LEU A 377 -17.59 -11.35 32.89
C LEU A 377 -18.78 -12.31 33.06
N ASP A 378 -18.51 -13.61 33.16
CA ASP A 378 -19.49 -14.66 33.44
C ASP A 378 -20.07 -14.61 34.86
N CYS A 379 -19.34 -14.00 35.80
CA CYS A 379 -19.78 -13.74 37.17
C CYS A 379 -20.70 -12.53 37.30
N ILE A 380 -20.93 -11.80 36.21
CA ILE A 380 -21.81 -10.63 36.15
C ILE A 380 -23.16 -11.05 35.58
N ASP A 381 -24.23 -10.41 36.07
CA ASP A 381 -25.59 -10.65 35.58
C ASP A 381 -25.67 -10.43 34.07
N ALA A 382 -26.33 -11.36 33.36
CA ALA A 382 -26.29 -11.44 31.91
C ALA A 382 -26.67 -10.11 31.22
N GLY A 383 -27.67 -9.41 31.74
CA GLY A 383 -28.13 -8.11 31.21
C GLY A 383 -27.15 -6.94 31.45
N GLU A 384 -26.21 -7.06 32.38
CA GLU A 384 -25.20 -6.02 32.66
C GLU A 384 -23.87 -6.26 31.92
N ARG A 385 -23.66 -7.47 31.38
CA ARG A 385 -22.43 -7.87 30.68
C ARG A 385 -22.07 -6.97 29.48
N PRO A 386 -23.02 -6.53 28.61
CA PRO A 386 -22.69 -5.68 27.47
C PRO A 386 -22.04 -4.36 27.89
N ALA A 387 -22.69 -3.63 28.81
CA ALA A 387 -22.22 -2.35 29.31
C ALA A 387 -20.89 -2.48 30.08
N GLU A 388 -20.73 -3.56 30.84
CA GLU A 388 -19.47 -3.86 31.50
C GLU A 388 -18.32 -4.10 30.50
N LEU A 389 -18.56 -4.87 29.42
CA LEU A 389 -17.55 -5.10 28.39
C LEU A 389 -17.10 -3.77 27.75
N VAL A 390 -18.05 -2.89 27.41
CA VAL A 390 -17.76 -1.54 26.88
C VAL A 390 -16.90 -0.75 27.85
N ARG A 391 -17.21 -0.79 29.16
CA ARG A 391 -16.42 -0.13 30.20
C ARG A 391 -14.98 -0.67 30.24
N ARG A 392 -14.80 -1.99 30.20
CA ARG A 392 -13.48 -2.65 30.20
C ARG A 392 -12.66 -2.27 28.98
N VAL A 393 -13.27 -2.31 27.80
CA VAL A 393 -12.63 -1.94 26.54
C VAL A 393 -12.19 -0.47 26.57
N ARG A 394 -13.07 0.44 27.01
CA ARG A 394 -12.73 1.85 27.15
C ARG A 394 -11.56 2.08 28.09
N SER A 395 -11.52 1.38 29.23
CA SER A 395 -10.44 1.54 30.21
C SER A 395 -9.13 0.89 29.76
N GLY A 396 -9.20 -0.18 28.96
CA GLY A 396 -8.03 -0.94 28.52
C GLY A 396 -7.39 -0.40 27.24
N LEU A 397 -8.17 0.27 26.38
CA LEU A 397 -7.65 0.88 25.16
C LEU A 397 -6.88 2.17 25.49
N SER A 398 -5.66 2.28 24.94
CA SER A 398 -4.91 3.53 24.99
C SER A 398 -5.61 4.62 24.18
N GLU A 399 -5.43 5.87 24.58
CA GLU A 399 -6.01 7.04 23.91
C GLU A 399 -5.76 7.04 22.40
N GLY A 400 -6.82 7.29 21.62
CA GLY A 400 -6.77 7.31 20.16
C GLY A 400 -6.71 5.94 19.46
N LYS A 401 -6.83 4.81 20.18
CA LYS A 401 -6.96 3.48 19.56
C LYS A 401 -8.40 2.97 19.54
N LYS A 402 -8.71 2.17 18.52
CA LYS A 402 -10.00 1.50 18.35
C LYS A 402 -9.84 0.02 18.10
N LEU A 403 -10.90 -0.74 18.31
CA LEU A 403 -10.98 -2.15 17.89
C LEU A 403 -11.40 -2.22 16.42
N LEU A 404 -10.84 -3.20 15.70
CA LEU A 404 -11.48 -3.74 14.51
C LEU A 404 -11.98 -5.14 14.85
N LEU A 405 -13.29 -5.28 15.03
CA LEU A 405 -13.95 -6.55 15.31
C LEU A 405 -14.28 -7.23 13.98
N ALA A 406 -13.64 -8.35 13.72
CA ALA A 406 -13.90 -9.20 12.57
C ALA A 406 -14.61 -10.46 13.04
N ILE A 407 -15.87 -10.63 12.67
CA ILE A 407 -16.68 -11.79 13.07
C ILE A 407 -17.00 -12.59 11.81
N ASP A 408 -16.33 -13.72 11.66
CA ASP A 408 -16.55 -14.63 10.55
C ASP A 408 -17.72 -15.56 10.85
N GLN A 409 -18.46 -15.97 9.81
CA GLN A 409 -19.58 -16.91 9.88
C GLN A 409 -20.71 -16.45 10.83
N ALA A 410 -21.03 -15.16 10.82
CA ALA A 410 -22.00 -14.55 11.72
C ALA A 410 -23.43 -15.09 11.55
N GLU A 411 -23.73 -15.77 10.43
CA GLU A 411 -25.01 -16.46 10.22
C GLU A 411 -25.30 -17.54 11.26
N THR A 412 -24.27 -18.09 11.90
CA THR A 412 -24.41 -19.10 12.95
C THR A 412 -25.19 -18.56 14.16
N LEU A 413 -24.98 -17.29 14.51
CA LEU A 413 -25.75 -16.59 15.55
C LEU A 413 -27.24 -16.51 15.22
N ALA A 414 -27.57 -16.37 13.93
CA ALA A 414 -28.93 -16.29 13.45
C ALA A 414 -29.63 -17.65 13.35
N LEU A 415 -28.88 -18.76 13.36
CA LEU A 415 -29.42 -20.12 13.37
C LEU A 415 -29.71 -20.60 14.80
N SER A 416 -28.97 -20.10 15.79
CA SER A 416 -29.08 -20.49 17.21
C SER A 416 -30.13 -19.69 17.99
N LEU A 417 -31.38 -19.61 17.49
CA LEU A 417 -32.46 -18.80 18.07
C LEU A 417 -33.36 -19.52 19.10
N GLU A 418 -33.04 -20.74 19.52
CA GLU A 418 -33.88 -21.50 20.47
C GLU A 418 -33.44 -21.31 21.93
N GLY A 419 -34.41 -21.09 22.83
CA GLY A 419 -34.20 -21.07 24.29
C GLY A 419 -33.27 -19.95 24.79
N ASN A 420 -32.44 -20.24 25.80
CA ASN A 420 -31.53 -19.28 26.43
C ASN A 420 -30.42 -18.75 25.48
N GLN A 421 -30.19 -19.39 24.34
CA GLN A 421 -29.20 -18.94 23.36
C GLN A 421 -29.64 -17.64 22.65
N SER A 422 -30.95 -17.44 22.46
CA SER A 422 -31.48 -16.19 21.88
C SER A 422 -31.12 -14.97 22.71
N ALA A 423 -31.30 -15.03 24.04
CA ALA A 423 -30.96 -13.93 24.94
C ALA A 423 -29.44 -13.65 24.97
N ASN A 424 -28.60 -14.69 24.88
CA ASN A 424 -27.15 -14.51 24.83
C ASN A 424 -26.70 -13.86 23.50
N ASN A 425 -27.35 -14.20 22.38
CA ASN A 425 -27.08 -13.57 21.09
C ASN A 425 -27.50 -12.09 21.07
N GLU A 426 -28.60 -11.75 21.73
CA GLU A 426 -29.03 -10.36 21.93
C GLU A 426 -28.00 -9.56 22.73
N HIS A 427 -27.50 -10.09 23.85
CA HIS A 427 -26.44 -9.43 24.63
C HIS A 427 -25.14 -9.26 23.82
N PHE A 428 -24.77 -10.24 23.00
CA PHE A 428 -23.63 -10.13 22.08
C PHE A 428 -23.81 -9.01 21.06
N ALA A 429 -24.96 -8.95 20.39
CA ALA A 429 -25.25 -7.91 19.41
C ALA A 429 -25.32 -6.52 20.06
N GLN A 430 -25.94 -6.43 21.24
CA GLN A 430 -25.99 -5.22 22.04
C GLN A 430 -24.59 -4.70 22.39
N ALA A 431 -23.68 -5.57 22.83
CA ALA A 431 -22.31 -5.16 23.16
C ALA A 431 -21.57 -4.58 21.94
N ILE A 432 -21.74 -5.17 20.76
CA ILE A 432 -21.13 -4.66 19.51
C ILE A 432 -21.71 -3.29 19.14
N ILE A 433 -23.03 -3.14 19.23
CA ILE A 433 -23.71 -1.85 18.98
C ILE A 433 -23.18 -0.79 19.95
N GLU A 434 -23.13 -1.09 21.24
CA GLU A 434 -22.65 -0.14 22.25
C GLU A 434 -21.17 0.22 22.04
N LEU A 435 -20.31 -0.75 21.69
CA LEU A 435 -18.91 -0.47 21.34
C LEU A 435 -18.80 0.48 20.14
N ALA A 436 -19.63 0.29 19.11
CA ALA A 436 -19.68 1.13 17.93
C ALA A 436 -20.20 2.55 18.24
N GLN A 437 -21.31 2.66 18.99
CA GLN A 437 -21.89 3.94 19.43
C GLN A 437 -20.91 4.78 20.26
N ASN A 438 -20.09 4.12 21.06
CA ASN A 438 -19.09 4.79 21.89
C ASN A 438 -17.78 5.08 21.14
N GLY A 439 -17.73 4.84 19.83
CA GLY A 439 -16.57 5.10 18.99
C GLY A 439 -15.36 4.19 19.28
N LEU A 440 -15.56 3.08 19.99
CA LEU A 440 -14.51 2.18 20.44
C LEU A 440 -14.19 1.08 19.42
N ALA A 441 -15.12 0.75 18.53
CA ALA A 441 -14.95 -0.35 17.58
C ALA A 441 -15.57 -0.08 16.22
N TRP A 442 -14.91 -0.58 15.17
CA TRP A 442 -15.53 -0.87 13.88
C TRP A 442 -15.72 -2.38 13.76
N THR A 443 -16.84 -2.81 13.18
CA THR A 443 -17.17 -4.23 13.09
C THR A 443 -17.43 -4.64 11.66
N VAL A 444 -16.84 -5.77 11.23
CA VAL A 444 -17.13 -6.43 9.96
C VAL A 444 -17.60 -7.86 10.26
N LEU A 445 -18.79 -8.18 9.79
CA LEU A 445 -19.45 -9.47 9.93
C LEU A 445 -19.44 -10.15 8.56
N THR A 446 -19.24 -11.47 8.46
CA THR A 446 -19.49 -12.20 7.21
C THR A 446 -20.78 -13.03 7.33
N ALA A 447 -21.55 -13.07 6.24
CA ALA A 447 -22.68 -13.99 6.10
C ALA A 447 -22.88 -14.41 4.63
N PRO A 448 -23.42 -15.60 4.34
CA PRO A 448 -23.93 -15.91 3.02
C PRO A 448 -25.12 -15.02 2.67
N HIS A 449 -25.31 -14.74 1.38
CA HIS A 449 -26.38 -13.86 0.90
C HIS A 449 -27.78 -14.26 1.41
N GLU A 450 -28.06 -15.56 1.44
CA GLU A 450 -29.35 -16.10 1.88
C GLU A 450 -29.69 -15.75 3.34
N MET A 451 -28.66 -15.58 4.19
CA MET A 451 -28.78 -15.27 5.61
C MET A 451 -28.59 -13.78 5.93
N GLU A 452 -28.43 -12.94 4.91
CA GLU A 452 -28.08 -11.53 5.06
C GLU A 452 -29.10 -10.77 5.93
N ASN A 453 -30.40 -10.94 5.63
CA ASN A 453 -31.46 -10.24 6.35
C ASN A 453 -31.62 -10.74 7.79
N THR A 454 -31.54 -12.05 8.00
CA THR A 454 -31.64 -12.65 9.33
C THR A 454 -30.47 -12.22 10.21
N THR A 455 -29.25 -12.25 9.67
CA THR A 455 -28.03 -11.81 10.40
C THR A 455 -28.09 -10.31 10.71
N ALA A 456 -28.45 -9.47 9.73
CA ALA A 456 -28.59 -8.03 9.94
C ALA A 456 -29.68 -7.67 10.98
N SER A 457 -30.69 -8.53 11.15
CA SER A 457 -31.78 -8.29 12.09
C SER A 457 -31.35 -8.32 13.57
N LEU A 458 -30.25 -9.03 13.88
CA LEU A 458 -29.68 -9.08 15.23
C LEU A 458 -29.08 -7.73 15.67
N PHE A 459 -28.65 -6.91 14.71
CA PHE A 459 -27.91 -5.67 14.96
C PHE A 459 -28.76 -4.42 14.70
N ARG A 460 -30.06 -4.45 14.96
CA ARG A 460 -30.96 -3.30 14.74
C ARG A 460 -30.89 -2.31 15.90
N VAL A 461 -31.03 -1.03 15.58
CA VAL A 461 -31.16 0.05 16.57
C VAL A 461 -32.52 0.72 16.36
N GLY A 462 -33.45 0.46 17.28
CA GLY A 462 -34.85 0.81 17.10
C GLY A 462 -35.42 0.19 15.82
N ASN A 463 -36.00 1.02 14.95
CA ASN A 463 -36.58 0.55 13.69
C ASN A 463 -35.58 0.53 12.51
N ALA A 464 -34.41 1.16 12.65
CA ALA A 464 -33.43 1.30 11.58
C ALA A 464 -32.47 0.10 11.53
N PRO A 465 -31.95 -0.26 10.34
CA PRO A 465 -30.84 -1.20 10.22
C PRO A 465 -29.60 -0.59 10.88
N GLY A 466 -28.99 -1.30 11.82
CA GLY A 466 -27.73 -0.86 12.45
C GLY A 466 -26.48 -1.33 11.70
N THR A 467 -26.64 -1.93 10.52
CA THR A 467 -25.53 -2.45 9.70
C THR A 467 -25.52 -1.87 8.29
N LEU A 468 -24.33 -1.53 7.82
CA LEU A 468 -24.01 -1.31 6.41
C LEU A 468 -23.96 -2.67 5.70
N ARG A 469 -24.19 -2.67 4.38
CA ARG A 469 -24.11 -3.88 3.55
C ARG A 469 -23.06 -3.69 2.48
N HIS A 470 -22.22 -4.69 2.29
CA HIS A 470 -21.26 -4.73 1.22
C HIS A 470 -21.33 -6.09 0.54
N TRP A 471 -21.60 -6.07 -0.77
CA TRP A 471 -21.66 -7.26 -1.60
C TRP A 471 -20.27 -7.53 -2.20
N LEU A 472 -19.74 -8.72 -1.99
CA LEU A 472 -18.46 -9.14 -2.54
C LEU A 472 -18.67 -9.86 -3.87
N ASP A 473 -18.31 -9.22 -4.97
CA ASP A 473 -18.40 -9.83 -6.29
C ASP A 473 -17.24 -10.79 -6.59
N ASP A 474 -17.41 -11.61 -7.64
CA ASP A 474 -16.28 -12.32 -8.24
C ASP A 474 -15.22 -11.34 -8.76
N PRO A 475 -13.93 -11.64 -8.62
CA PRO A 475 -12.88 -10.79 -9.16
C PRO A 475 -13.03 -10.64 -10.69
N ASP A 476 -12.76 -9.45 -11.20
CA ASP A 476 -12.72 -9.21 -12.64
C ASP A 476 -11.49 -9.87 -13.31
N HIS A 477 -11.47 -9.87 -14.64
CA HIS A 477 -10.38 -10.48 -15.41
C HIS A 477 -8.99 -9.97 -14.98
N LYS A 478 -8.85 -8.65 -14.76
CA LYS A 478 -7.59 -8.04 -14.34
C LYS A 478 -7.18 -8.50 -12.95
N ALA A 479 -8.13 -8.65 -12.04
CA ALA A 479 -7.90 -9.19 -10.70
C ALA A 479 -7.49 -10.66 -10.76
N LEU A 480 -8.09 -11.47 -11.63
CA LEU A 480 -7.71 -12.87 -11.86
C LEU A 480 -6.28 -12.99 -12.42
N GLU A 481 -5.92 -12.18 -13.42
CA GLU A 481 -4.54 -12.12 -13.93
C GLU A 481 -3.54 -11.72 -12.82
N ARG A 482 -3.91 -10.74 -11.98
CA ARG A 482 -3.10 -10.31 -10.85
C ARG A 482 -2.91 -11.45 -9.84
N ILE A 483 -3.99 -12.16 -9.48
CA ILE A 483 -3.93 -13.31 -8.57
C ILE A 483 -2.96 -14.36 -9.11
N ALA A 484 -3.09 -14.74 -10.39
CA ALA A 484 -2.22 -15.73 -11.00
C ALA A 484 -0.76 -15.28 -11.02
N ARG A 485 -0.49 -14.07 -11.51
CA ARG A 485 0.87 -13.51 -11.61
C ARG A 485 1.57 -13.45 -10.25
N GLU A 486 0.90 -12.92 -9.23
CA GLU A 486 1.49 -12.76 -7.90
C GLU A 486 1.68 -14.11 -7.19
N ALA A 487 0.79 -15.09 -7.41
CA ALA A 487 0.94 -16.44 -6.88
C ALA A 487 2.23 -17.13 -7.37
N PHE A 488 2.53 -17.06 -8.67
CA PHE A 488 3.79 -17.58 -9.22
C PHE A 488 5.00 -16.78 -8.69
N ALA A 489 4.88 -15.46 -8.63
CA ALA A 489 5.95 -14.59 -8.14
C ALA A 489 6.32 -14.86 -6.67
N GLN A 490 5.34 -15.09 -5.79
CA GLN A 490 5.56 -15.44 -4.37
C GLN A 490 6.13 -16.85 -4.19
N ALA A 491 5.76 -17.77 -5.08
CA ALA A 491 6.30 -19.12 -5.09
C ALA A 491 7.73 -19.21 -5.68
N TRP A 492 8.26 -18.08 -6.16
CA TRP A 492 9.53 -17.94 -6.88
C TRP A 492 9.61 -18.82 -8.13
N VAL A 493 8.51 -18.85 -8.88
CA VAL A 493 8.40 -19.59 -10.14
C VAL A 493 8.20 -18.58 -11.27
N THR A 494 9.10 -18.57 -12.24
CA THR A 494 8.98 -17.70 -13.42
C THR A 494 8.06 -18.36 -14.44
N VAL A 495 7.09 -17.62 -14.96
CA VAL A 495 6.18 -18.05 -16.04
C VAL A 495 6.05 -16.96 -17.09
N ASP A 496 5.71 -17.36 -18.31
CA ASP A 496 5.42 -16.46 -19.42
C ASP A 496 4.04 -15.78 -19.27
N LYS A 497 3.89 -14.61 -19.92
CA LYS A 497 2.65 -13.84 -19.87
C LYS A 497 1.46 -14.62 -20.44
N THR A 498 1.69 -15.41 -21.49
CA THR A 498 0.64 -16.22 -22.14
C THR A 498 0.03 -17.24 -21.19
N LEU A 499 0.83 -17.92 -20.35
CA LEU A 499 0.28 -18.82 -19.32
C LEU A 499 -0.60 -18.07 -18.30
N ILE A 500 -0.24 -16.85 -17.91
CA ILE A 500 -1.06 -16.04 -16.99
C ILE A 500 -2.40 -15.68 -17.63
N GLU A 501 -2.38 -15.24 -18.88
CA GLU A 501 -3.57 -14.92 -19.68
C GLU A 501 -4.47 -16.16 -19.84
N ASP A 502 -3.90 -17.33 -20.13
CA ASP A 502 -4.63 -18.60 -20.24
C ASP A 502 -5.31 -19.01 -18.92
N ILE A 503 -4.62 -18.85 -17.78
CA ILE A 503 -5.18 -19.15 -16.46
C ILE A 503 -6.34 -18.20 -16.14
N ALA A 504 -6.18 -16.91 -16.41
CA ALA A 504 -7.24 -15.92 -16.18
C ALA A 504 -8.45 -16.16 -17.09
N GLY A 505 -8.21 -16.48 -18.37
CA GLY A 505 -9.26 -16.85 -19.32
C GLY A 505 -10.02 -18.10 -18.88
N GLN A 506 -9.31 -19.13 -18.39
CA GLN A 506 -9.95 -20.33 -17.85
C GLN A 506 -10.79 -20.03 -16.60
N ALA A 507 -10.33 -19.14 -15.73
CA ALA A 507 -11.09 -18.73 -14.55
C ALA A 507 -12.35 -17.94 -14.93
N ASP A 508 -12.27 -17.07 -15.94
CA ASP A 508 -13.46 -16.39 -16.48
C ASP A 508 -14.42 -17.36 -17.16
N ASP A 509 -13.94 -18.38 -17.86
CA ASP A 509 -14.80 -19.41 -18.43
C ASP A 509 -15.63 -20.09 -17.33
N TRP A 510 -15.06 -20.36 -16.15
CA TRP A 510 -15.80 -20.94 -15.03
C TRP A 510 -16.94 -20.05 -14.53
N ARG A 511 -16.79 -18.72 -14.62
CA ARG A 511 -17.84 -17.74 -14.25
C ARG A 511 -19.02 -17.81 -15.21
N HIS A 512 -18.76 -18.03 -16.50
CA HIS A 512 -19.77 -17.92 -17.56
C HIS A 512 -20.43 -19.27 -17.95
N HIS A 513 -19.79 -20.41 -17.67
CA HIS A 513 -20.25 -21.73 -18.14
C HIS A 513 -21.21 -22.46 -17.18
N GLN A 514 -21.48 -21.97 -15.98
CA GLN A 514 -22.32 -22.68 -15.01
C GLN A 514 -23.72 -22.05 -14.91
N ALA A 515 -24.76 -22.89 -14.96
CA ALA A 515 -26.15 -22.49 -14.70
C ALA A 515 -26.36 -21.93 -13.27
N SER A 516 -25.41 -22.18 -12.38
CA SER A 516 -25.19 -21.49 -11.12
C SER A 516 -23.67 -21.27 -11.00
N PRO A 517 -23.13 -20.04 -11.16
CA PRO A 517 -21.70 -19.77 -11.11
C PRO A 517 -21.13 -20.27 -9.77
N GLY A 518 -20.39 -21.38 -9.83
CA GLY A 518 -19.72 -21.97 -8.69
C GLY A 518 -18.53 -21.14 -8.22
N ALA A 519 -17.89 -21.59 -7.15
CA ALA A 519 -16.80 -20.87 -6.51
C ALA A 519 -15.52 -20.84 -7.37
N VAL A 520 -15.34 -19.77 -8.14
CA VAL A 520 -14.19 -19.57 -9.07
C VAL A 520 -12.86 -19.51 -8.31
N LEU A 521 -12.83 -18.81 -7.18
CA LEU A 521 -11.60 -18.60 -6.41
C LEU A 521 -11.00 -19.89 -5.81
N PRO A 522 -11.77 -20.78 -5.16
CA PRO A 522 -11.26 -22.09 -4.73
C PRO A 522 -10.68 -22.93 -5.87
N LEU A 523 -11.35 -22.97 -7.02
CA LEU A 523 -10.87 -23.70 -8.21
C LEU A 523 -9.57 -23.09 -8.74
N LEU A 524 -9.49 -21.76 -8.81
CA LEU A 524 -8.29 -21.05 -9.23
C LEU A 524 -7.13 -21.30 -8.25
N SER A 525 -7.39 -21.24 -6.95
CA SER A 525 -6.37 -21.49 -5.92
C SER A 525 -5.80 -22.91 -6.01
N LEU A 526 -6.66 -23.90 -6.26
CA LEU A 526 -6.24 -25.30 -6.50
C LEU A 526 -5.40 -25.41 -7.78
N LEU A 527 -5.86 -24.84 -8.89
CA LEU A 527 -5.14 -24.82 -10.16
C LEU A 527 -3.75 -24.19 -10.01
N LEU A 528 -3.66 -23.05 -9.33
CA LEU A 528 -2.39 -22.35 -9.08
C LEU A 528 -1.45 -23.19 -8.22
N ALA A 529 -1.95 -23.87 -7.18
CA ALA A 529 -1.14 -24.76 -6.35
C ALA A 529 -0.50 -25.88 -7.19
N ASP A 530 -1.29 -26.53 -8.05
CA ASP A 530 -0.83 -27.61 -8.93
C ASP A 530 0.17 -27.11 -9.97
N LEU A 531 -0.12 -25.99 -10.64
CA LEU A 531 0.74 -25.43 -11.68
C LEU A 531 2.08 -24.94 -11.11
N VAL A 532 2.07 -24.30 -9.93
CA VAL A 532 3.30 -23.88 -9.24
C VAL A 532 4.19 -25.07 -8.93
N GLN A 533 3.61 -26.19 -8.48
CA GLN A 533 4.37 -27.42 -8.22
C GLN A 533 4.92 -28.03 -9.51
N ALA A 534 4.10 -28.13 -10.54
CA ALA A 534 4.48 -28.71 -11.84
C ALA A 534 5.61 -27.91 -12.50
N GLU A 535 5.50 -26.58 -12.52
CA GLU A 535 6.48 -25.70 -13.17
C GLU A 535 7.80 -25.68 -12.40
N ARG A 536 7.75 -25.70 -11.07
CA ARG A 536 8.94 -25.83 -10.22
C ARG A 536 9.70 -27.12 -10.50
N LYS A 537 8.99 -28.24 -10.63
CA LYS A 537 9.60 -29.53 -10.98
C LYS A 537 10.26 -29.45 -12.36
N ARG A 538 9.57 -28.88 -13.35
CA ARG A 538 10.12 -28.66 -14.71
C ARG A 538 11.40 -27.83 -14.68
N GLN A 539 11.44 -26.75 -13.91
CA GLN A 539 12.63 -25.89 -13.79
C GLN A 539 13.79 -26.57 -13.05
N GLN A 540 13.49 -27.43 -12.06
CA GLN A 540 14.49 -28.26 -11.40
C GLN A 540 15.07 -29.31 -12.36
N ASP A 541 14.23 -30.00 -13.11
CA ASP A 541 14.65 -31.00 -14.11
C ASP A 541 15.54 -30.36 -15.18
N LEU A 542 15.19 -29.16 -15.67
CA LEU A 542 16.00 -28.40 -16.62
C LEU A 542 17.37 -27.98 -16.07
N ARG A 543 17.45 -27.67 -14.76
CA ARG A 543 18.74 -27.34 -14.10
C ARG A 543 19.62 -28.57 -13.88
N LEU A 544 19.03 -29.75 -13.77
CA LEU A 544 19.73 -31.01 -13.52
C LEU A 544 20.13 -31.74 -14.80
N GLN A 545 19.70 -31.28 -15.99
CA GLN A 545 20.21 -31.78 -17.26
C GLN A 545 21.69 -31.39 -17.40
N PRO A 546 22.62 -32.35 -17.57
CA PRO A 546 24.02 -32.02 -17.81
C PRO A 546 24.13 -31.19 -19.09
N GLN A 547 24.94 -30.14 -19.06
CA GLN A 547 25.38 -29.44 -20.28
C GLN A 547 26.25 -30.40 -21.11
N SER A 548 25.63 -31.30 -21.86
CA SER A 548 26.28 -32.04 -22.94
C SER A 548 26.05 -31.30 -24.24
N ASP A 549 27.16 -31.03 -24.93
CA ASP A 549 27.29 -30.63 -26.33
C ASP A 549 27.22 -29.13 -26.64
N ALA A 550 28.17 -28.37 -26.09
CA ALA A 550 28.68 -27.17 -26.73
C ALA A 550 29.83 -27.55 -27.68
N ASP A 551 29.52 -28.14 -28.84
CA ASP A 551 30.37 -28.12 -30.04
C ASP A 551 29.66 -28.76 -31.25
N THR A 552 28.76 -28.02 -31.89
CA THR A 552 28.46 -28.18 -33.33
C THR A 552 27.89 -26.86 -33.86
N PRO A 553 28.43 -26.26 -34.94
CA PRO A 553 27.88 -25.03 -35.48
C PRO A 553 26.64 -25.37 -36.32
N LEU A 554 25.47 -24.92 -35.87
CA LEU A 554 24.21 -25.04 -36.62
C LEU A 554 23.57 -23.67 -36.88
N ALA A 555 23.06 -23.57 -38.11
CA ALA A 555 22.42 -22.48 -38.82
C ALA A 555 21.35 -21.69 -38.02
N PRO A 556 20.97 -20.46 -38.45
CA PRO A 556 20.02 -19.62 -37.73
C PRO A 556 18.65 -20.30 -37.56
N PRO A 557 17.99 -20.15 -36.39
CA PRO A 557 16.75 -20.84 -36.13
C PRO A 557 15.60 -20.23 -36.94
N SER A 558 14.90 -21.07 -37.69
CA SER A 558 13.58 -20.80 -38.22
C SER A 558 12.54 -20.89 -37.10
N CYS A 559 11.65 -19.90 -37.08
CA CYS A 559 10.54 -19.79 -36.15
C CYS A 559 9.56 -20.96 -36.38
N GLN A 560 9.51 -21.92 -35.45
CA GLN A 560 8.42 -22.88 -35.34
C GLN A 560 7.78 -22.79 -33.96
N THR A 561 6.47 -22.65 -33.99
CA THR A 561 5.55 -22.30 -32.91
C THR A 561 5.34 -23.47 -31.93
N SER A 562 5.33 -23.15 -30.64
CA SER A 562 5.13 -24.06 -29.50
C SER A 562 3.66 -24.45 -29.23
N SER A 563 2.74 -24.31 -30.20
CA SER A 563 1.30 -24.58 -29.99
C SER A 563 0.89 -26.05 -30.11
N THR A 564 1.76 -26.95 -30.56
CA THR A 564 1.35 -28.33 -30.93
C THR A 564 1.61 -29.40 -29.87
N ALA A 565 2.35 -29.11 -28.79
CA ALA A 565 2.64 -30.09 -27.74
C ALA A 565 1.57 -30.15 -26.63
N TRP A 566 0.85 -29.06 -26.38
CA TRP A 566 -0.20 -28.98 -25.36
C TRP A 566 -1.54 -29.62 -25.80
N GLY A 567 -1.87 -29.57 -27.10
CA GLY A 567 -3.10 -30.15 -27.63
C GLY A 567 -3.18 -31.68 -27.54
N LYS A 568 -2.04 -32.39 -27.53
CA LYS A 568 -2.01 -33.87 -27.52
C LYS A 568 -2.07 -34.50 -26.12
N LYS A 569 -1.77 -33.76 -25.04
CA LYS A 569 -1.81 -34.29 -23.66
C LYS A 569 -3.18 -34.18 -22.96
N ARG A 570 -4.13 -33.42 -23.53
CA ARG A 570 -5.53 -33.35 -23.02
C ARG A 570 -6.21 -34.73 -22.93
N GLY A 571 -5.84 -35.68 -23.79
CA GLY A 571 -6.49 -37.00 -23.84
C GLY A 571 -5.89 -38.10 -22.95
N GLN A 572 -4.72 -37.90 -22.33
CA GLN A 572 -3.98 -38.98 -21.66
C GLN A 572 -3.99 -38.92 -20.13
N ILE A 573 -4.20 -37.72 -19.56
CA ILE A 573 -4.31 -37.57 -18.09
C ILE A 573 -5.69 -38.03 -17.58
N TRP A 574 -6.72 -38.04 -18.44
CA TRP A 574 -8.11 -38.37 -18.09
C TRP A 574 -8.51 -39.85 -18.22
N LYS A 575 -7.59 -40.76 -18.55
CA LYS A 575 -7.90 -42.21 -18.65
C LYS A 575 -7.40 -43.08 -17.49
N ASN A 576 -6.63 -42.53 -16.55
CA ASN A 576 -6.00 -43.32 -15.47
C ASN A 576 -6.51 -42.99 -14.05
N ALA A 577 -7.62 -42.25 -13.91
CA ALA A 577 -8.33 -42.16 -12.64
C ALA A 577 -9.21 -43.42 -12.48
N ASN A 578 -8.72 -44.40 -11.72
CA ASN A 578 -9.53 -45.54 -11.29
C ASN A 578 -10.72 -45.05 -10.44
N PRO A 579 -11.92 -45.63 -10.59
CA PRO A 579 -13.05 -45.32 -9.71
C PRO A 579 -12.82 -45.90 -8.30
N LEU A 580 -13.08 -45.08 -7.28
CA LEU A 580 -13.17 -45.54 -5.89
C LEU A 580 -14.40 -46.43 -5.71
N PRO A 581 -14.33 -47.53 -4.93
CA PRO A 581 -15.46 -48.44 -4.71
C PRO A 581 -16.33 -47.98 -3.53
N GLY A 582 -17.65 -48.07 -3.67
CA GLY A 582 -18.58 -48.15 -2.53
C GLY A 582 -19.83 -47.28 -2.64
N ASP A 583 -20.78 -47.69 -3.48
CA ASP A 583 -22.19 -47.31 -3.34
C ASP A 583 -22.77 -47.95 -2.07
N LEU A 584 -23.30 -47.12 -1.16
CA LEU A 584 -24.27 -47.54 -0.16
C LEU A 584 -25.55 -46.72 -0.37
N THR A 585 -26.49 -47.31 -1.10
CA THR A 585 -27.88 -46.85 -1.19
C THR A 585 -28.66 -47.34 0.04
N PRO A 586 -29.50 -46.50 0.68
CA PRO A 586 -30.49 -46.98 1.62
C PRO A 586 -31.78 -47.37 0.89
N ASN A 587 -32.17 -48.64 1.05
CA ASN A 587 -33.48 -49.17 0.69
C ASN A 587 -34.57 -48.61 1.62
N PHE A 588 -35.62 -48.01 1.06
CA PHE A 588 -36.93 -47.91 1.72
C PHE A 588 -37.94 -48.73 0.91
N PRO A 589 -38.67 -49.67 1.53
CA PRO A 589 -39.66 -50.48 0.85
C PRO A 589 -41.05 -49.81 0.81
N ALA A 590 -41.66 -49.94 -0.37
CA ALA A 590 -43.08 -49.82 -0.78
C ALA A 590 -43.81 -48.49 -0.53
#